data_AF-A0A349WFI6-F1
#
_entry.id   AF-A0A349WFI6-F1
#
_cell.length_a   1.000
_cell.length_b   1.000
_cell.length_c   1.000
_cell.angle_alpha   90.00
_cell.angle_beta   90.00
_cell.angle_gamma   90.00
#
_symmetry.space_group_name_H-M   'P 1'
#
loop_
_entity.id
_entity.type
_entity.pdbx_description
1 polymer ?
#
loop_
_entity_poly.entity_id
_entity_poly.type
_entity_poly.pdbx_seq_one_letter_code
_entity_poly.pdbx_strand_id
1 'polypeptide(L)'
;DNLSQQAGGVITLQNSSGSIFDSIVFAEKNPRKWLSGSNGFSRTEPFAFAPLENLADKQLIHFAITYSTNGKITGYRNGQRYGKPYSVNLYKYQKNKSLLTFGLRHLPASPQRMLEGSISKASVYDRALSQSEINVIFHPDSYVSLEEVVNSLPDDQRNLYTKLTMQIKSTEKRLGELEATVFPDKPNFQNLALALFNMKEFIYLK
;
A
#
# COMPACT_ATOMS: atom_id res chain seq x y z
N ASP A 1 -9.67 -18.71 -17.55
CA ASP A 1 -10.44 -19.33 -18.64
C ASP A 1 -9.53 -20.09 -19.61
N ASN A 2 -8.46 -19.50 -20.16
CA ASN A 2 -7.50 -20.22 -21.01
C ASN A 2 -6.08 -20.28 -20.40
N LEU A 3 -5.64 -21.44 -19.86
CA LEU A 3 -4.26 -21.62 -19.35
C LEU A 3 -3.18 -21.71 -20.45
N SER A 4 -3.57 -21.91 -21.70
CA SER A 4 -2.67 -21.92 -22.86
C SER A 4 -2.46 -20.53 -23.47
N GLN A 5 -3.25 -19.54 -23.04
CA GLN A 5 -3.07 -18.15 -23.47
C GLN A 5 -1.65 -17.67 -23.14
N GLN A 6 -1.13 -16.80 -23.99
CA GLN A 6 0.13 -16.08 -23.76
C GLN A 6 -0.09 -14.57 -23.73
N ALA A 7 0.65 -13.92 -22.83
CA ALA A 7 0.76 -12.49 -22.67
C ALA A 7 -0.57 -11.71 -22.45
N GLY A 8 -1.65 -12.33 -21.96
CA GLY A 8 -2.89 -11.60 -21.67
C GLY A 8 -2.72 -10.62 -20.50
N GLY A 9 -3.10 -9.34 -20.69
CA GLY A 9 -3.07 -8.34 -19.61
C GLY A 9 -4.40 -8.19 -18.89
N VAL A 10 -4.40 -8.23 -17.56
CA VAL A 10 -5.61 -8.19 -16.74
C VAL A 10 -5.97 -6.77 -16.33
N ILE A 11 -5.05 -6.08 -15.65
CA ILE A 11 -5.21 -4.68 -15.23
C ILE A 11 -3.90 -3.98 -15.54
N THR A 12 -3.98 -2.86 -16.27
CA THR A 12 -2.82 -2.11 -16.72
C THR A 12 -2.97 -0.64 -16.38
N LEU A 13 -1.95 -0.09 -15.74
CA LEU A 13 -1.71 1.35 -15.70
C LEU A 13 -0.69 1.71 -16.79
N GLN A 14 -1.01 2.67 -17.64
CA GLN A 14 -0.16 3.06 -18.76
C GLN A 14 -0.17 4.57 -18.99
N ASN A 15 0.85 5.10 -19.67
CA ASN A 15 0.79 6.45 -20.20
C ASN A 15 -0.21 6.55 -21.37
N SER A 16 -0.56 7.77 -21.78
CA SER A 16 -1.57 8.00 -22.83
C SER A 16 -1.25 7.32 -24.19
N SER A 17 0.02 7.06 -24.49
CA SER A 17 0.43 6.38 -25.72
C SER A 17 0.47 4.84 -25.60
N GLY A 18 0.40 4.30 -24.38
CA GLY A 18 0.63 2.88 -24.10
C GLY A 18 2.09 2.41 -24.26
N SER A 19 3.03 3.33 -24.49
CA SER A 19 4.45 3.00 -24.68
C SER A 19 5.16 2.65 -23.36
N ILE A 20 4.63 3.16 -22.23
CA ILE A 20 5.10 2.84 -20.89
C ILE A 20 3.88 2.35 -20.10
N PHE A 21 4.02 1.17 -19.51
CA PHE A 21 2.96 0.53 -18.75
C PHE A 21 3.52 -0.35 -17.64
N ASP A 22 2.68 -0.61 -16.64
CA ASP A 22 2.84 -1.67 -15.65
C ASP A 22 1.50 -2.42 -15.55
N SER A 23 1.55 -3.74 -15.65
CA SER A 23 0.38 -4.58 -15.82
C SER A 23 0.46 -5.88 -15.02
N ILE A 24 -0.68 -6.39 -14.58
CA ILE A 24 -0.81 -7.80 -14.19
C ILE A 24 -0.94 -8.62 -15.48
N VAL A 25 0.08 -9.41 -15.81
CA VAL A 25 0.12 -10.17 -17.08
C VAL A 25 0.22 -11.65 -16.81
N PHE A 26 -0.54 -12.42 -17.58
CA PHE A 26 -0.47 -13.88 -17.62
C PHE A 26 0.42 -14.36 -18.76
N ALA A 27 1.35 -15.26 -18.44
CA ALA A 27 2.10 -16.06 -19.40
C ALA A 27 2.86 -15.26 -20.49
N GLU A 28 3.47 -14.11 -20.12
CA GLU A 28 4.24 -13.30 -21.08
C GLU A 28 5.71 -13.76 -21.23
N LYS A 29 6.42 -14.01 -20.11
CA LYS A 29 7.80 -14.56 -20.15
C LYS A 29 7.84 -16.08 -19.99
N ASN A 30 7.00 -16.63 -19.12
CA ASN A 30 6.96 -18.06 -18.82
C ASN A 30 5.52 -18.55 -18.93
N PRO A 31 5.27 -19.65 -19.67
CA PRO A 31 3.93 -20.23 -19.75
C PRO A 31 3.35 -20.49 -18.36
N ARG A 32 2.05 -20.21 -18.19
CA ARG A 32 1.32 -20.41 -16.93
C ARG A 32 1.88 -19.67 -15.72
N LYS A 33 2.68 -18.62 -15.88
CA LYS A 33 3.11 -17.76 -14.76
C LYS A 33 2.52 -16.37 -14.86
N TRP A 34 2.13 -15.84 -13.71
CA TRP A 34 1.78 -14.44 -13.56
C TRP A 34 3.04 -13.58 -13.38
N LEU A 35 3.00 -12.34 -13.83
CA LEU A 35 4.10 -11.39 -13.62
C LEU A 35 3.61 -9.94 -13.58
N SER A 36 4.47 -9.04 -13.08
CA SER A 36 4.33 -7.60 -13.28
C SER A 36 4.98 -7.23 -14.61
N GLY A 37 4.15 -7.06 -15.64
CA GLY A 37 4.59 -6.81 -17.02
C GLY A 37 4.83 -5.33 -17.25
N SER A 38 5.87 -5.01 -18.01
CA SER A 38 6.28 -3.63 -18.31
C SER A 38 6.84 -3.52 -19.72
N ASN A 39 6.89 -2.30 -20.24
CA ASN A 39 7.42 -2.01 -21.58
C ASN A 39 8.85 -2.58 -21.75
N GLY A 40 9.04 -3.40 -22.77
CA GLY A 40 10.32 -4.05 -23.07
C GLY A 40 10.89 -4.87 -21.90
N PHE A 41 10.06 -5.28 -20.94
CA PHE A 41 10.47 -5.91 -19.68
C PHE A 41 11.39 -5.07 -18.79
N SER A 42 11.45 -3.75 -19.00
CA SER A 42 12.37 -2.84 -18.30
C SER A 42 12.22 -2.83 -16.78
N ARG A 43 11.07 -3.26 -16.24
CA ARG A 43 10.78 -3.41 -14.81
C ARG A 43 10.22 -4.80 -14.48
N THR A 44 10.40 -5.79 -15.37
CA THR A 44 9.79 -7.11 -15.25
C THR A 44 10.82 -8.20 -14.99
N GLU A 45 10.83 -8.66 -13.74
CA GLU A 45 11.54 -9.86 -13.32
C GLU A 45 10.57 -10.99 -12.98
N PRO A 46 10.99 -12.26 -13.13
CA PRO A 46 10.19 -13.38 -12.66
C PRO A 46 10.10 -13.35 -11.14
N PHE A 47 8.91 -13.59 -10.60
CA PHE A 47 8.76 -13.90 -9.19
C PHE A 47 9.42 -15.26 -8.92
N ALA A 48 10.61 -15.26 -8.31
CA ALA A 48 11.36 -16.50 -8.10
C ALA A 48 10.57 -17.48 -7.20
N PHE A 49 10.64 -18.78 -7.51
CA PHE A 49 9.86 -19.83 -6.84
C PHE A 49 8.34 -19.70 -6.96
N ALA A 50 7.82 -18.80 -7.80
CA ALA A 50 6.39 -18.72 -8.04
C ALA A 50 5.86 -19.99 -8.75
N PRO A 51 4.76 -20.57 -8.27
CA PRO A 51 4.17 -21.76 -8.86
C PRO A 51 3.54 -21.47 -10.21
N LEU A 52 3.37 -22.51 -11.03
CA LEU A 52 2.55 -22.44 -12.23
C LEU A 52 1.07 -22.28 -11.84
N GLU A 53 0.33 -21.53 -12.64
CA GLU A 53 -1.11 -21.44 -12.55
C GLU A 53 -1.74 -22.68 -13.21
N ASN A 54 -2.67 -23.31 -12.49
CA ASN A 54 -3.31 -24.56 -12.89
C ASN A 54 -4.82 -24.58 -12.60
N LEU A 55 -5.35 -23.49 -12.04
CA LEU A 55 -6.73 -23.42 -11.56
C LEU A 55 -7.54 -22.26 -12.15
N ALA A 56 -6.89 -21.27 -12.76
CA ALA A 56 -7.56 -20.08 -13.30
C ALA A 56 -8.48 -20.36 -14.51
N ASP A 57 -8.48 -21.57 -15.06
CA ASP A 57 -9.45 -22.09 -16.05
C ASP A 57 -10.67 -22.78 -15.41
N LYS A 58 -10.58 -23.15 -14.13
CA LYS A 58 -11.60 -23.93 -13.42
C LYS A 58 -12.37 -23.13 -12.38
N GLN A 59 -11.75 -22.08 -11.85
CA GLN A 59 -12.32 -21.25 -10.80
C GLN A 59 -11.75 -19.83 -10.85
N LEU A 60 -12.47 -18.91 -10.21
CA LEU A 60 -11.95 -17.57 -9.95
C LEU A 60 -10.74 -17.66 -9.02
N ILE A 61 -9.71 -16.91 -9.36
CA ILE A 61 -8.56 -16.66 -8.49
C ILE A 61 -8.53 -15.17 -8.13
N HIS A 62 -7.92 -14.86 -6.99
CA HIS A 62 -7.55 -13.48 -6.66
C HIS A 62 -6.06 -13.31 -6.93
N PHE A 63 -5.71 -12.37 -7.80
CA PHE A 63 -4.32 -12.02 -8.07
C PHE A 63 -4.10 -10.52 -7.86
N ALA A 64 -3.04 -10.18 -7.15
CA ALA A 64 -2.69 -8.80 -6.84
C ALA A 64 -1.19 -8.58 -7.00
N ILE A 65 -0.81 -7.35 -7.36
CA ILE A 65 0.58 -6.90 -7.38
C ILE A 65 0.64 -5.58 -6.61
N THR A 66 1.60 -5.47 -5.69
CA THR A 66 1.88 -4.22 -4.98
C THR A 66 3.22 -3.65 -5.43
N TYR A 67 3.28 -2.32 -5.49
CA TYR A 67 4.47 -1.54 -5.84
C TYR A 67 4.79 -0.61 -4.68
N SER A 68 5.74 -1.00 -3.82
CA SER A 68 6.15 -0.19 -2.66
C SER A 68 6.97 1.01 -3.11
N THR A 69 6.94 2.10 -2.34
CA THR A 69 7.67 3.35 -2.63
C THR A 69 9.17 3.18 -2.80
N ASN A 70 9.76 2.13 -2.20
CA ASN A 70 11.16 1.75 -2.36
C ASN A 70 11.44 0.89 -3.61
N GLY A 71 10.48 0.77 -4.53
CA GLY A 71 10.64 0.01 -5.76
C GLY A 71 10.40 -1.49 -5.65
N LYS A 72 10.02 -1.99 -4.47
CA LYS A 72 9.74 -3.41 -4.28
C LYS A 72 8.40 -3.80 -4.89
N ILE A 73 8.43 -4.77 -5.80
CA ILE A 73 7.26 -5.39 -6.42
C ILE A 73 6.98 -6.73 -5.75
N THR A 74 5.75 -6.92 -5.28
CA THR A 74 5.31 -8.18 -4.66
C THR A 74 4.06 -8.69 -5.34
N GLY A 75 4.08 -9.92 -5.84
CA GLY A 75 2.90 -10.62 -6.34
C GLY A 75 2.19 -11.39 -5.23
N TYR A 76 0.88 -11.53 -5.36
CA TYR A 76 0.04 -12.31 -4.45
C TYR A 76 -0.97 -13.13 -5.24
N ARG A 77 -1.15 -14.38 -4.83
CA ARG A 77 -2.17 -15.30 -5.34
C ARG A 77 -3.01 -15.77 -4.17
N ASN A 78 -4.33 -15.60 -4.25
CA ASN A 78 -5.28 -16.06 -3.25
C ASN A 78 -4.87 -15.64 -1.83
N GLY A 79 -4.58 -14.35 -1.69
CA GLY A 79 -4.22 -13.76 -0.39
C GLY A 79 -2.80 -14.09 0.09
N GLN A 80 -2.00 -14.91 -0.62
CA GLN A 80 -0.66 -15.34 -0.20
C GLN A 80 0.43 -14.85 -1.16
N ARG A 81 1.69 -14.72 -0.71
CA ARG A 81 2.81 -14.30 -1.57
C ARG A 81 2.98 -15.25 -2.76
N TYR A 82 3.03 -14.68 -3.96
CA TYR A 82 3.30 -15.39 -5.20
C TYR A 82 4.80 -15.32 -5.52
N GLY A 83 5.57 -16.25 -4.92
CA GLY A 83 7.03 -16.29 -5.06
C GLY A 83 7.75 -15.17 -4.30
N LYS A 84 9.04 -14.99 -4.60
CA LYS A 84 9.88 -13.96 -3.99
C LYS A 84 9.67 -12.61 -4.69
N PRO A 85 9.50 -11.52 -3.92
CA PRO A 85 9.47 -10.17 -4.46
C PRO A 85 10.85 -9.75 -4.99
N TYR A 86 10.85 -8.73 -5.83
CA TYR A 86 12.06 -8.12 -6.38
C TYR A 86 11.93 -6.60 -6.38
N SER A 87 13.03 -5.87 -6.61
CA SER A 87 13.04 -4.41 -6.59
C SER A 87 13.50 -3.85 -7.94
N VAL A 88 12.87 -2.76 -8.36
CA VAL A 88 13.16 -2.03 -9.60
C VAL A 88 13.06 -0.52 -9.37
N ASN A 89 13.55 0.26 -10.32
CA ASN A 89 13.23 1.68 -10.37
C ASN A 89 11.79 1.87 -10.87
N LEU A 90 10.94 2.51 -10.08
CA LEU A 90 9.54 2.75 -10.45
C LEU A 90 9.41 3.81 -11.55
N TYR A 91 8.37 3.67 -12.35
CA TYR A 91 7.93 4.74 -13.24
C TYR A 91 6.87 5.61 -12.57
N LYS A 92 7.04 6.93 -12.61
CA LYS A 92 6.09 7.90 -12.04
C LYS A 92 5.05 8.29 -13.08
N TYR A 93 3.85 7.72 -12.94
CA TYR A 93 2.69 8.10 -13.74
C TYR A 93 2.23 9.52 -13.42
N GLN A 94 1.97 10.32 -14.46
CA GLN A 94 1.56 11.71 -14.33
C GLN A 94 0.03 11.83 -14.30
N LYS A 95 -0.48 12.69 -13.41
CA LYS A 95 -1.90 13.07 -13.37
C LYS A 95 -2.37 13.51 -14.77
N ASN A 96 -3.56 13.07 -15.17
CA ASN A 96 -4.18 13.38 -16.47
C ASN A 96 -3.39 12.91 -17.71
N LYS A 97 -2.35 12.09 -17.54
CA LYS A 97 -1.58 11.49 -18.66
C LYS A 97 -1.40 9.99 -18.45
N SER A 98 -2.35 9.37 -17.76
CA SER A 98 -2.32 7.95 -17.45
C SER A 98 -3.71 7.36 -17.64
N LEU A 99 -3.73 6.13 -18.13
CA LEU A 99 -4.94 5.37 -18.44
C LEU A 99 -4.89 4.07 -17.66
N LEU A 100 -6.02 3.71 -17.08
CA LEU A 100 -6.24 2.41 -16.47
C LEU A 100 -7.09 1.57 -17.44
N THR A 101 -6.58 0.41 -17.85
CA THR A 101 -7.29 -0.50 -18.76
C THR A 101 -7.46 -1.88 -18.14
N PHE A 102 -8.55 -2.55 -18.50
CA PHE A 102 -8.92 -3.87 -18.03
C PHE A 102 -9.01 -4.84 -19.22
N GLY A 103 -8.50 -6.05 -19.05
CA GLY A 103 -8.49 -7.08 -20.09
C GLY A 103 -7.58 -6.76 -21.28
N LEU A 104 -6.67 -5.79 -21.15
CA LEU A 104 -5.73 -5.39 -22.17
C LEU A 104 -4.36 -5.08 -21.56
N ARG A 105 -3.29 -5.67 -22.11
CA ARG A 105 -1.91 -5.47 -21.64
C ARG A 105 -1.43 -4.04 -21.80
N HIS A 106 -1.55 -3.42 -22.97
CA HIS A 106 -1.32 -1.99 -23.21
C HIS A 106 -1.86 -1.57 -24.58
N LEU A 107 -2.03 -0.27 -24.79
CA LEU A 107 -2.42 0.32 -26.07
C LEU A 107 -1.26 0.34 -27.08
N PRO A 108 -1.56 0.38 -28.40
CA PRO A 108 -2.87 0.12 -29.00
C PRO A 108 -3.36 -1.32 -28.76
N ALA A 109 -4.67 -1.55 -28.77
CA ALA A 109 -5.21 -2.89 -28.56
C ALA A 109 -4.84 -3.84 -29.72
N SER A 110 -4.55 -5.10 -29.40
CA SER A 110 -4.39 -6.17 -30.38
C SER A 110 -4.78 -7.51 -29.74
N PRO A 111 -5.21 -8.53 -30.53
CA PRO A 111 -5.61 -9.82 -29.98
C PRO A 111 -4.57 -10.47 -29.05
N GLN A 112 -3.27 -10.33 -29.35
CA GLN A 112 -2.16 -10.88 -28.53
C GLN A 112 -1.93 -10.13 -27.21
N ARG A 113 -2.64 -9.02 -26.98
CA ARG A 113 -2.57 -8.21 -25.76
C ARG A 113 -3.80 -8.36 -24.88
N MET A 114 -4.89 -8.90 -25.44
CA MET A 114 -6.15 -9.07 -24.73
C MET A 114 -6.06 -10.21 -23.74
N LEU A 115 -6.78 -10.12 -22.63
CA LEU A 115 -7.03 -11.26 -21.75
C LEU A 115 -8.06 -12.18 -22.39
N GLU A 116 -7.78 -13.47 -22.41
CA GLU A 116 -8.73 -14.52 -22.77
C GLU A 116 -9.29 -15.11 -21.49
N GLY A 117 -10.19 -14.34 -20.90
CA GLY A 117 -10.93 -14.71 -19.72
C GLY A 117 -11.68 -13.54 -19.09
N SER A 118 -12.25 -13.81 -17.92
CA SER A 118 -13.18 -12.90 -17.27
C SER A 118 -12.58 -12.21 -16.05
N ILE A 119 -12.87 -10.92 -15.86
CA ILE A 119 -12.53 -10.15 -14.65
C ILE A 119 -13.80 -9.99 -13.83
N SER A 120 -13.90 -10.66 -12.69
CA SER A 120 -15.08 -10.57 -11.82
C SER A 120 -15.11 -9.29 -10.98
N LYS A 121 -13.96 -8.91 -10.40
CA LYS A 121 -13.78 -7.70 -9.60
C LYS A 121 -12.39 -7.13 -9.84
N ALA A 122 -12.26 -5.81 -9.79
CA ALA A 122 -10.99 -5.12 -9.91
C ALA A 122 -10.91 -3.94 -8.94
N SER A 123 -9.77 -3.80 -8.28
CA SER A 123 -9.49 -2.73 -7.34
C SER A 123 -8.10 -2.16 -7.60
N VAL A 124 -7.96 -0.84 -7.48
CA VAL A 124 -6.67 -0.14 -7.59
C VAL A 124 -6.55 0.80 -6.39
N TYR A 125 -5.38 0.78 -5.76
CA TYR A 125 -5.07 1.58 -4.58
C TYR A 125 -3.88 2.49 -4.90
N ASP A 126 -3.84 3.66 -4.27
CA ASP A 126 -2.77 4.66 -4.42
C ASP A 126 -1.55 4.38 -3.52
N ARG A 127 -1.58 3.27 -2.78
CA ARG A 127 -0.49 2.79 -1.92
C ARG A 127 -0.29 1.28 -2.09
N ALA A 128 0.90 0.82 -1.72
CA ALA A 128 1.15 -0.61 -1.57
C ALA A 128 0.40 -1.14 -0.34
N LEU A 129 -0.50 -2.10 -0.58
CA LEU A 129 -1.15 -2.84 0.50
C LEU A 129 -0.19 -3.82 1.16
N SER A 130 -0.37 -4.02 2.46
CA SER A 130 0.32 -5.03 3.24
C SER A 130 -0.21 -6.44 2.96
N GLN A 131 0.55 -7.46 3.36
CA GLN A 131 0.15 -8.86 3.22
C GLN A 131 -1.16 -9.17 3.96
N SER A 132 -1.38 -8.59 5.14
CA SER A 132 -2.62 -8.77 5.89
C SER A 132 -3.81 -8.18 5.12
N GLU A 133 -3.70 -6.94 4.64
CA GLU A 133 -4.76 -6.28 3.86
C GLU A 133 -5.11 -7.06 2.58
N ILE A 134 -4.11 -7.58 1.86
CA ILE A 134 -4.34 -8.43 0.68
C ILE A 134 -5.06 -9.73 1.05
N ASN A 135 -4.74 -10.33 2.20
CA ASN A 135 -5.41 -11.53 2.68
C ASN A 135 -6.86 -11.25 3.06
N VAL A 136 -7.15 -10.11 3.70
CA VAL A 136 -8.51 -9.66 4.03
C VAL A 136 -9.35 -9.44 2.76
N ILE A 137 -8.78 -8.83 1.72
CA ILE A 137 -9.50 -8.65 0.44
C ILE A 137 -9.88 -10.01 -0.17
N PHE A 138 -9.01 -11.02 -0.06
CA PHE A 138 -9.29 -12.35 -0.60
C PHE A 138 -10.28 -13.14 0.27
N HIS A 139 -10.15 -13.08 1.59
CA HIS A 139 -11.01 -13.73 2.57
C HIS A 139 -11.62 -12.65 3.49
N PRO A 140 -12.67 -11.93 3.04
CA PRO A 140 -13.27 -10.87 3.85
C PRO A 140 -13.76 -11.40 5.21
N ASP A 141 -14.27 -12.63 5.24
CA ASP A 141 -14.74 -13.30 6.47
C ASP A 141 -13.60 -13.67 7.45
N SER A 142 -12.33 -13.57 7.03
CA SER A 142 -11.17 -13.80 7.91
C SER A 142 -10.74 -12.56 8.68
N TYR A 143 -11.34 -11.41 8.40
CA TYR A 143 -11.12 -10.17 9.13
C TYR A 143 -12.31 -9.91 10.06
N VAL A 144 -12.02 -9.74 11.35
CA VAL A 144 -13.00 -9.24 12.31
C VAL A 144 -12.55 -7.84 12.69
N SER A 145 -13.36 -6.85 12.32
CA SER A 145 -13.13 -5.46 12.69
C SER A 145 -13.20 -5.29 14.22
N LEU A 146 -12.53 -4.27 14.76
CA LEU A 146 -12.65 -3.96 16.19
C LEU A 146 -14.10 -3.69 16.58
N GLU A 147 -14.89 -3.10 15.67
CA GLU A 147 -16.32 -2.88 15.87
C GLU A 147 -17.08 -4.21 16.01
N GLU A 148 -16.85 -5.19 15.14
CA GLU A 148 -17.45 -6.53 15.25
C GLU A 148 -16.99 -7.28 16.51
N VAL A 149 -15.72 -7.11 16.91
CA VAL A 149 -15.24 -7.65 18.19
C VAL A 149 -16.02 -7.00 19.34
N VAL A 150 -16.09 -5.67 19.39
CA VAL A 150 -16.81 -4.94 20.46
C VAL A 150 -18.30 -5.30 20.45
N ASN A 151 -18.89 -5.51 19.27
CA ASN A 151 -20.28 -5.93 19.11
C ASN A 151 -20.54 -7.39 19.50
N SER A 152 -19.52 -8.23 19.55
CA SER A 152 -19.63 -9.61 20.04
C SER A 152 -19.29 -9.76 21.51
N LEU A 153 -18.78 -8.72 22.19
CA LEU A 153 -18.54 -8.73 23.62
C LEU A 153 -19.86 -8.84 24.43
N PRO A 154 -19.85 -9.61 25.54
CA PRO A 154 -20.89 -9.54 26.57
C PRO A 154 -21.10 -8.11 27.09
N ASP A 155 -22.30 -7.80 27.57
CA ASP A 155 -22.70 -6.43 27.94
C ASP A 155 -21.77 -5.79 28.98
N ASP A 156 -21.32 -6.55 29.98
CA ASP A 156 -20.38 -6.09 31.00
C ASP A 156 -19.01 -5.72 30.41
N GLN A 157 -18.49 -6.54 29.50
CA GLN A 157 -17.22 -6.28 28.82
C GLN A 157 -17.32 -5.11 27.83
N ARG A 158 -18.44 -4.98 27.11
CA ARG A 158 -18.69 -3.84 26.21
C ARG A 158 -18.80 -2.52 26.97
N ASN A 159 -19.50 -2.53 28.11
CA ASN A 159 -19.60 -1.37 29.00
C ASN A 159 -18.23 -0.97 29.56
N LEU A 160 -17.44 -1.96 29.99
CA LEU A 160 -16.07 -1.72 30.45
C LEU A 160 -15.19 -1.16 29.34
N TYR A 161 -15.22 -1.74 28.13
CA TYR A 161 -14.48 -1.26 26.96
C TYR A 161 -14.83 0.19 26.63
N THR A 162 -16.13 0.52 26.63
CA THR A 162 -16.62 1.89 26.35
C THR A 162 -16.10 2.87 27.40
N LYS A 163 -16.17 2.50 28.69
CA LYS A 163 -15.66 3.30 29.80
C LYS A 163 -14.15 3.55 29.68
N LEU A 164 -13.37 2.51 29.43
CA LEU A 164 -11.91 2.61 29.28
C LEU A 164 -11.54 3.45 28.05
N THR A 165 -12.25 3.30 26.94
CA THR A 165 -12.01 4.08 25.72
C THR A 165 -12.29 5.57 25.94
N MET A 166 -13.34 5.91 26.69
CA MET A 166 -13.60 7.30 27.09
C MET A 166 -12.49 7.84 28.00
N GLN A 167 -12.01 7.03 28.95
CA GLN A 167 -10.90 7.42 29.83
C GLN A 167 -9.61 7.67 29.07
N ILE A 168 -9.26 6.80 28.11
CA ILE A 168 -8.09 6.97 27.22
C ILE A 168 -8.19 8.31 26.49
N LYS A 169 -9.31 8.57 25.78
CA LYS A 169 -9.51 9.84 25.08
C LYS A 169 -9.40 11.06 25.99
N SER A 170 -9.96 10.99 27.19
CA SER A 170 -9.89 12.10 28.15
C SER A 170 -8.47 12.34 28.65
N THR A 171 -7.70 11.27 28.83
CA THR A 171 -6.32 11.32 29.30
C THR A 171 -5.40 11.83 28.20
N GLU A 172 -5.56 11.37 26.96
CA GLU A 172 -4.83 11.85 25.79
C GLU A 172 -5.08 13.35 25.55
N LYS A 173 -6.33 13.80 25.69
CA LYS A 173 -6.65 15.23 25.59
C LYS A 173 -5.91 16.04 26.67
N ARG A 174 -5.96 15.57 27.91
CA ARG A 174 -5.29 16.24 29.04
C ARG A 174 -3.77 16.23 28.89
N LEU A 175 -3.20 15.15 28.35
CA LEU A 175 -1.78 15.07 28.02
C LEU A 175 -1.40 16.13 26.97
N GLY A 176 -2.18 16.26 25.89
CA GLY A 176 -1.94 17.29 24.88
C GLY A 176 -2.06 18.72 25.42
N GLU A 177 -3.02 18.98 26.32
CA GLU A 177 -3.14 20.28 27.02
C GLU A 177 -1.94 20.58 27.93
N LEU A 178 -1.43 19.55 28.64
CA LEU A 178 -0.24 19.67 29.48
C LEU A 178 1.03 19.87 28.64
N GLU A 179 1.20 19.12 27.56
CA GLU A 179 2.32 19.29 26.63
C GLU A 179 2.32 20.68 25.98
N ALA A 180 1.15 21.24 25.67
CA ALA A 180 1.02 22.60 25.16
C ALA A 180 1.30 23.69 26.21
N THR A 181 1.18 23.38 27.50
CA THR A 181 1.52 24.29 28.61
C THR A 181 2.96 24.13 29.10
N VAL A 182 3.68 23.11 28.65
CA VAL A 182 5.15 23.05 28.76
C VAL A 182 5.72 24.03 27.73
N PHE A 183 6.02 25.25 28.17
CA PHE A 183 6.73 26.25 27.38
C PHE A 183 8.09 25.70 26.89
N PRO A 184 8.54 26.03 25.65
CA PRO A 184 9.92 25.80 25.22
C PRO A 184 10.93 26.66 26.01
N ASP A 185 10.45 27.63 26.79
CA ASP A 185 11.26 28.53 27.57
C ASP A 185 11.70 27.89 28.89
N LYS A 186 12.74 27.05 28.80
CA LYS A 186 13.80 27.25 29.79
C LYS A 186 14.19 28.72 29.66
N PRO A 187 14.16 29.54 30.73
CA PRO A 187 14.65 30.91 30.63
C PRO A 187 16.06 30.82 30.04
N ASN A 188 16.29 31.51 28.93
CA ASN A 188 17.63 31.56 28.36
C ASN A 188 18.50 32.29 29.40
N PHE A 189 19.17 31.52 30.27
CA PHE A 189 20.05 32.03 31.29
C PHE A 189 21.12 32.95 30.70
N GLN A 190 21.39 32.85 29.39
CA GLN A 190 22.25 33.79 28.68
C GLN A 190 21.65 35.19 28.63
N ASN A 191 20.34 35.37 28.39
CA ASN A 191 19.71 36.69 28.37
C ASN A 191 19.62 37.32 29.76
N LEU A 192 19.34 36.51 30.80
CA LEU A 192 19.39 36.97 32.19
C LEU A 192 20.83 37.34 32.60
N ALA A 193 21.81 36.50 32.25
CA ALA A 193 23.23 36.78 32.50
C ALA A 193 23.69 38.03 31.73
N LEU A 194 23.31 38.19 30.45
CA LEU A 194 23.65 39.36 29.64
C LEU A 194 23.05 40.64 30.21
N ALA A 195 21.82 40.58 30.74
CA ALA A 195 21.19 41.70 31.43
C ALA A 195 21.92 42.05 32.74
N LEU A 196 22.32 41.05 33.54
CA LEU A 196 23.10 41.24 34.76
C LEU A 196 24.49 41.85 34.48
N PHE A 197 25.20 41.36 33.46
CA PHE A 197 26.52 41.89 33.09
C PHE A 197 26.47 43.30 32.48
N ASN A 198 25.34 43.70 31.88
CA ASN A 198 25.17 45.01 31.25
C ASN A 198 24.51 46.07 32.16
N MET A 199 24.15 45.72 33.40
CA MET A 199 23.69 46.71 34.38
C MET A 199 24.86 47.58 34.85
N LYS A 200 24.79 48.88 34.55
CA LYS A 200 25.82 49.89 34.91
C LYS A 200 25.97 50.13 36.42
N GLU A 201 25.12 49.52 37.23
CA GLU A 201 25.11 49.67 38.69
C GLU A 201 26.27 48.90 39.36
N PHE A 202 26.85 47.90 38.70
CA PHE A 202 28.02 47.17 39.20
C PHE A 202 29.36 47.91 39.02
N ILE A 203 29.39 49.06 38.36
CA ILE A 203 30.61 49.87 38.17
C ILE A 203 30.92 50.71 39.43
N TYR A 204 29.99 50.80 40.39
CA TYR A 204 30.14 51.60 41.61
C TYR A 204 30.32 50.78 42.90
N LEU A 205 30.40 49.45 42.80
CA LEU A 205 30.75 48.60 43.93
C LEU A 205 32.28 48.39 43.95
N LYS A 206 32.96 49.16 44.80
CA LYS A 206 34.35 48.90 45.23
C LYS A 206 34.34 48.11 46.54
#